data_AF-A0A3C1RMB0-F1
#
_entry.id   AF-A0A3C1RMB0-F1
#
_cell.length_a   1.000
_cell.length_b   1.000
_cell.length_c   1.000
_cell.angle_alpha   90.00
_cell.angle_beta   90.00
_cell.angle_gamma   90.00
#
_symmetry.space_group_name_H-M   'P 1'
#
loop_
_entity.id
_entity.type
_entity.pdbx_description
1 polymer ?
#
loop_
_entity_poly.entity_id
_entity_poly.type
_entity_poly.pdbx_seq_one_letter_code
_entity_poly.pdbx_strand_id
1 'polypeptide(L)'
;MKIFRITALSLVLILGLNSCKKESQNQWNVEITTPAEKVEITDISKELYDPNVSSESFKSKFPWFQGTVSDADFAKRRADPEEIKIYKEATSKIDQKKLQTDLQDLFSHIKFYFPSFKSPKVFLFSSALQMVQDPIFYDAKGNQLFIDITGFMGDGNPNYKGLEMYFQKSMNPNNIVPKVAQIFAEGFVKESPDHQKFIDMMILNGKIMILKDAFLPTYPEYLKINYTQKQYEWAVSNEANIWNYFVENNIIFGDDHRLEDRFIAPGPFSKFYTEIDNESSPQIAIFTGWQICKEYLKQKPETKLQDFLGLDATVIFNQSGYKPKVK
;
A
#
# COMPACT_ATOMS: atom_id res chain seq x y z
N MET A 1 -51.86 -5.05 46.55
CA MET A 1 -51.43 -5.73 45.29
C MET A 1 -51.29 -4.76 44.09
N LYS A 2 -50.70 -3.56 44.26
CA LYS A 2 -50.43 -2.64 43.12
C LYS A 2 -48.97 -2.15 43.01
N ILE A 3 -48.14 -2.38 44.03
CA ILE A 3 -46.75 -1.90 44.06
C ILE A 3 -45.78 -2.94 43.44
N PHE A 4 -46.12 -4.23 43.46
CA PHE A 4 -45.30 -5.30 42.88
C PHE A 4 -45.36 -5.43 41.36
N ARG A 5 -46.30 -4.74 40.68
CA ARG A 5 -46.43 -4.79 39.21
C ARG A 5 -45.59 -3.75 38.49
N ILE A 6 -45.14 -2.70 39.18
CA ILE A 6 -44.37 -1.60 38.56
C ILE A 6 -42.87 -1.92 38.59
N THR A 7 -42.37 -2.59 39.63
CA THR A 7 -40.98 -3.05 39.70
C THR A 7 -40.62 -4.13 38.67
N ALA A 8 -41.60 -4.95 38.26
CA ALA A 8 -41.40 -5.94 37.21
C ALA A 8 -41.29 -5.32 35.79
N LEU A 9 -41.91 -4.15 35.55
CA LEU A 9 -41.78 -3.45 34.27
C LEU A 9 -40.45 -2.69 34.15
N SER A 10 -39.87 -2.25 35.27
CA SER A 10 -38.59 -1.54 35.28
C SER A 10 -37.37 -2.47 35.11
N LEU A 11 -37.47 -3.76 35.48
CA LEU A 11 -36.38 -4.72 35.25
C LEU A 11 -36.32 -5.26 33.81
N VAL A 12 -37.44 -5.27 33.08
CA VAL A 12 -37.47 -5.75 31.69
C VAL A 12 -36.95 -4.70 30.71
N LEU A 13 -37.02 -3.40 31.07
CA LEU A 13 -36.48 -2.33 30.22
C LEU A 13 -34.95 -2.18 30.31
N ILE A 14 -34.30 -2.74 31.33
CA ILE A 14 -32.85 -2.67 31.53
C ILE A 14 -32.10 -3.80 30.80
N LEU A 15 -32.81 -4.86 30.38
CA LEU A 15 -32.22 -5.99 29.64
C LEU A 15 -32.19 -5.79 28.11
N GLY A 16 -32.64 -4.63 27.61
CA GLY A 16 -32.63 -4.28 26.19
C GLY A 16 -31.34 -3.62 25.68
N LEU A 17 -30.43 -3.23 26.57
CA LEU A 17 -29.09 -2.75 26.20
C LEU A 17 -28.12 -3.93 26.16
N ASN A 18 -28.46 -4.96 25.38
CA ASN A 18 -27.43 -5.82 24.81
C ASN A 18 -26.65 -4.96 23.82
N SER A 19 -25.67 -4.23 24.34
CA SER A 19 -24.48 -3.87 23.61
C SER A 19 -23.87 -5.19 23.14
N CYS A 20 -24.35 -5.68 21.99
CA CYS A 20 -23.58 -6.55 21.14
C CYS A 20 -22.27 -5.80 20.91
N LYS A 21 -21.26 -6.11 21.72
CA LYS A 21 -19.88 -6.09 21.27
C LYS A 21 -19.84 -7.05 20.09
N LYS A 22 -20.28 -6.58 18.92
CA LYS A 22 -19.77 -7.07 17.65
C LYS A 22 -18.27 -6.87 17.83
N GLU A 23 -17.54 -7.96 18.02
CA GLU A 23 -16.13 -7.96 17.65
C GLU A 23 -16.05 -7.21 16.33
N SER A 24 -15.21 -6.18 16.30
CA SER A 24 -15.06 -5.27 15.17
C SER A 24 -14.71 -6.10 13.94
N GLN A 25 -15.71 -6.59 13.22
CA GLN A 25 -15.54 -7.13 11.89
C GLN A 25 -14.83 -6.05 11.09
N ASN A 26 -13.71 -6.42 10.46
CA ASN A 26 -12.99 -5.52 9.58
C ASN A 26 -14.00 -4.91 8.59
N GLN A 27 -14.28 -3.61 8.72
CA GLN A 27 -15.33 -2.94 7.93
C GLN A 27 -15.08 -3.00 6.42
N TRP A 28 -13.83 -3.28 6.04
CA TRP A 28 -13.37 -3.40 4.67
C TRP A 28 -13.59 -4.80 4.09
N ASN A 29 -13.88 -5.80 4.92
CA ASN A 29 -14.18 -7.16 4.47
C ASN A 29 -15.63 -7.26 3.97
N VAL A 30 -15.86 -6.66 2.80
CA VAL A 30 -17.17 -6.57 2.15
C VAL A 30 -17.42 -7.75 1.23
N GLU A 31 -18.69 -8.11 1.04
CA GLU A 31 -19.06 -9.12 0.05
C GLU A 31 -19.08 -8.50 -1.35
N ILE A 32 -18.24 -9.03 -2.25
CA ILE A 32 -18.20 -8.60 -3.65
C ILE A 32 -19.16 -9.46 -4.47
N THR A 33 -20.33 -8.91 -4.78
CA THR A 33 -21.34 -9.59 -5.60
C THR A 33 -21.07 -9.48 -7.10
N THR A 34 -20.34 -8.45 -7.52
CA THR A 34 -19.94 -8.22 -8.92
C THR A 34 -18.43 -8.03 -9.01
N PRO A 35 -17.65 -9.11 -9.18
CA PRO A 35 -16.20 -9.02 -9.26
C PRO A 35 -15.73 -8.26 -10.52
N ALA A 36 -14.50 -7.78 -10.49
CA ALA A 36 -13.82 -7.23 -11.66
C ALA A 36 -13.63 -8.29 -12.75
N GLU A 37 -13.31 -7.84 -13.97
CA GLU A 37 -12.97 -8.76 -15.06
C GLU A 37 -11.79 -9.65 -14.66
N LYS A 38 -11.74 -10.86 -15.22
CA LYS A 38 -10.60 -11.74 -15.02
C LYS A 38 -9.32 -11.04 -15.48
N VAL A 39 -8.32 -11.00 -14.61
CA VAL A 39 -7.01 -10.46 -14.95
C VAL A 39 -6.30 -11.43 -15.88
N GLU A 40 -5.82 -10.93 -17.02
CA GLU A 40 -4.91 -11.66 -17.89
C GLU A 40 -3.51 -11.06 -17.75
N ILE A 41 -2.57 -11.88 -17.27
CA ILE A 41 -1.18 -11.50 -17.14
C ILE A 41 -0.42 -11.89 -18.40
N THR A 42 0.25 -10.92 -19.03
CA THR A 42 1.19 -11.16 -20.13
C THR A 42 2.62 -11.00 -19.64
N ASP A 43 3.41 -12.08 -19.64
CA ASP A 43 4.85 -12.00 -19.38
C ASP A 43 5.58 -11.62 -20.67
N ILE A 44 5.92 -10.34 -20.79
CA ILE A 44 6.63 -9.79 -21.94
C ILE A 44 8.04 -10.38 -22.02
N SER A 45 8.72 -10.50 -20.87
CA SER A 45 10.11 -10.95 -20.83
C SER A 45 10.27 -12.42 -21.21
N LYS A 46 9.23 -13.23 -21.02
CA LYS A 46 9.19 -14.60 -21.55
C LYS A 46 9.45 -14.64 -23.06
N GLU A 47 8.81 -13.76 -23.82
CA GLU A 47 9.00 -13.67 -25.27
C GLU A 47 10.24 -12.86 -25.64
N LEU A 48 10.59 -11.85 -24.83
CA LEU A 48 11.81 -11.06 -25.03
C LEU A 48 13.06 -11.95 -25.05
N TYR A 49 13.14 -12.89 -24.12
CA TYR A 49 14.29 -13.77 -23.92
C TYR A 49 14.15 -15.15 -24.57
N ASP A 50 13.08 -15.41 -25.34
CA ASP A 50 12.94 -16.65 -26.11
C ASP A 50 13.72 -16.54 -27.44
N PRO A 51 14.77 -17.36 -27.67
CA PRO A 51 15.54 -17.32 -28.90
C PRO A 51 14.74 -17.72 -30.15
N ASN A 52 13.57 -18.34 -29.99
CA ASN A 52 12.68 -18.71 -31.10
C ASN A 52 11.77 -17.57 -31.56
N VAL A 53 11.69 -16.46 -30.81
CA VAL A 53 10.88 -15.29 -31.16
C VAL A 53 11.76 -14.27 -31.88
N SER A 54 11.48 -13.96 -33.16
CA SER A 54 12.25 -12.95 -33.89
C SER A 54 12.04 -11.54 -33.34
N SER A 55 12.97 -10.62 -33.63
CA SER A 55 12.84 -9.20 -33.24
C SER A 55 11.64 -8.52 -33.88
N GLU A 56 11.33 -8.86 -35.13
CA GLU A 56 10.19 -8.34 -35.86
C GLU A 56 8.87 -8.83 -35.23
N SER A 57 8.79 -10.12 -34.90
CA SER A 57 7.60 -10.69 -34.26
C SER A 57 7.35 -10.09 -32.89
N PHE A 58 8.40 -9.96 -32.07
CA PHE A 58 8.30 -9.32 -30.75
C PHE A 58 7.83 -7.85 -30.88
N LYS A 59 8.46 -7.06 -31.75
CA LYS A 59 8.09 -5.65 -31.96
C LYS A 59 6.68 -5.49 -32.52
N SER A 60 6.24 -6.40 -33.39
CA SER A 60 4.86 -6.36 -33.89
C SER A 60 3.83 -6.55 -32.77
N LYS A 61 4.17 -7.33 -31.73
CA LYS A 61 3.29 -7.58 -30.59
C LYS A 61 3.39 -6.51 -29.51
N PHE A 62 4.59 -5.98 -29.27
CA PHE A 62 4.89 -4.98 -28.25
C PHE A 62 5.63 -3.75 -28.85
N PRO A 63 5.02 -3.00 -29.77
CA PRO A 63 5.72 -1.95 -30.54
C PRO A 63 6.23 -0.79 -29.68
N TRP A 64 5.66 -0.59 -28.50
CA TRP A 64 6.04 0.44 -27.54
C TRP A 64 7.16 0.00 -26.58
N PHE A 65 7.51 -1.30 -26.50
CA PHE A 65 8.42 -1.81 -25.48
C PHE A 65 9.88 -1.42 -25.71
N GLN A 66 10.33 -1.35 -26.96
CA GLN A 66 11.71 -0.96 -27.30
C GLN A 66 11.98 0.53 -27.03
N GLY A 67 10.96 1.38 -27.09
CA GLY A 67 11.08 2.82 -26.90
C GLY A 67 12.10 3.45 -27.86
N THR A 68 13.12 4.12 -27.31
CA THR A 68 14.18 4.81 -28.05
C THR A 68 15.45 3.97 -28.26
N VAL A 69 15.48 2.72 -27.78
CA VAL A 69 16.65 1.84 -27.90
C VAL A 69 16.86 1.46 -29.37
N SER A 70 18.11 1.42 -29.84
CA SER A 70 18.42 1.02 -31.21
C SER A 70 18.13 -0.47 -31.46
N ASP A 71 17.82 -0.85 -32.70
CA ASP A 71 17.60 -2.26 -33.06
C ASP A 71 18.79 -3.15 -32.74
N ALA A 72 20.01 -2.63 -32.94
CA ALA A 72 21.24 -3.35 -32.65
C ALA A 72 21.43 -3.60 -31.15
N ASP A 73 21.17 -2.60 -30.31
CA ASP A 73 21.30 -2.75 -28.86
C ASP A 73 20.16 -3.59 -28.29
N PHE A 74 18.94 -3.44 -28.81
CA PHE A 74 17.82 -4.28 -28.42
C PHE A 74 18.09 -5.76 -28.71
N ALA A 75 18.63 -6.08 -29.90
CA ALA A 75 19.01 -7.46 -30.25
C ALA A 75 20.10 -8.03 -29.32
N LYS A 76 21.10 -7.21 -28.92
CA LYS A 76 22.12 -7.63 -27.94
C LYS A 76 21.48 -7.97 -26.60
N ARG A 77 20.62 -7.10 -26.07
CA ARG A 77 19.95 -7.30 -24.77
C ARG A 77 19.11 -8.57 -24.72
N ARG A 78 18.37 -8.86 -25.80
CA ARG A 78 17.57 -10.09 -25.91
C ARG A 78 18.40 -11.38 -25.81
N ALA A 79 19.67 -11.32 -26.18
CA ALA A 79 20.60 -12.44 -26.12
C ALA A 79 21.59 -12.35 -24.93
N ASP A 80 21.45 -11.36 -24.06
CA ASP A 80 22.38 -11.15 -22.94
C ASP A 80 22.20 -12.26 -21.87
N PRO A 81 23.23 -13.07 -21.60
CA PRO A 81 23.11 -14.20 -20.69
C PRO A 81 22.85 -13.79 -19.24
N GLU A 82 23.29 -12.61 -18.80
CA GLU A 82 23.05 -12.13 -17.44
C GLU A 82 21.64 -11.56 -17.30
N GLU A 83 21.14 -10.78 -18.27
CA GLU A 83 19.74 -10.32 -18.25
C GLU A 83 18.76 -11.52 -18.24
N ILE A 84 19.04 -12.55 -19.06
CA ILE A 84 18.25 -13.79 -19.10
C ILE A 84 18.28 -14.52 -17.75
N LYS A 85 19.45 -14.60 -17.11
CA LYS A 85 19.63 -15.26 -15.82
C LYS A 85 18.86 -14.54 -14.71
N ILE A 86 18.94 -13.21 -14.64
CA ILE A 86 18.19 -12.39 -13.69
C ILE A 86 16.69 -12.59 -13.89
N TYR A 87 16.20 -12.54 -15.14
CA TYR A 87 14.79 -12.81 -15.44
C TYR A 87 14.34 -14.20 -14.98
N LYS A 88 15.14 -15.23 -15.26
CA LYS A 88 14.84 -16.62 -14.84
C LYS A 88 14.77 -16.75 -13.33
N GLU A 89 15.67 -16.10 -12.60
CA GLU A 89 15.63 -16.07 -11.14
C GLU A 89 14.35 -15.37 -10.66
N ALA A 90 14.07 -14.17 -11.15
CA ALA A 90 12.89 -13.39 -10.77
C ALA A 90 11.59 -14.14 -11.02
N THR A 91 11.39 -14.68 -12.23
CA THR A 91 10.16 -15.39 -12.59
C THR A 91 9.98 -16.67 -11.77
N SER A 92 11.08 -17.33 -11.34
CA SER A 92 11.00 -18.50 -10.47
C SER A 92 10.44 -18.22 -9.08
N LYS A 93 10.45 -16.95 -8.63
CA LYS A 93 9.89 -16.52 -7.33
C LYS A 93 8.40 -16.19 -7.40
N ILE A 94 7.83 -16.08 -8.60
CA ILE A 94 6.46 -15.61 -8.80
C ILE A 94 5.54 -16.76 -9.18
N ASP A 95 4.55 -17.04 -8.32
CA ASP A 95 3.40 -17.83 -8.70
C ASP A 95 2.43 -16.94 -9.51
N GLN A 96 2.52 -17.01 -10.84
CA GLN A 96 1.70 -16.19 -11.72
C GLN A 96 0.19 -16.47 -11.59
N LYS A 97 -0.21 -17.70 -11.25
CA LYS A 97 -1.63 -18.04 -11.06
C LYS A 97 -2.17 -17.39 -9.79
N LYS A 98 -1.41 -17.50 -8.70
CA LYS A 98 -1.75 -16.82 -7.44
C LYS A 98 -1.79 -15.30 -7.64
N LEU A 99 -0.77 -14.73 -8.30
CA LEU A 99 -0.72 -13.29 -8.58
C LEU A 99 -1.93 -12.82 -9.40
N GLN A 100 -2.35 -13.60 -10.39
CA GLN A 100 -3.55 -13.28 -11.17
C GLN A 100 -4.81 -13.23 -10.31
N THR A 101 -5.00 -14.21 -9.41
CA THR A 101 -6.13 -14.23 -8.47
C THR A 101 -6.06 -13.06 -7.49
N ASP A 102 -4.90 -12.78 -6.91
CA ASP A 102 -4.74 -11.70 -5.95
C ASP A 102 -4.97 -10.31 -6.58
N LEU A 103 -4.50 -10.10 -7.82
CA LEU A 103 -4.76 -8.87 -8.56
C LEU A 103 -6.24 -8.72 -8.94
N GLN A 104 -6.90 -9.82 -9.29
CA GLN A 104 -8.34 -9.80 -9.54
C GLN A 104 -9.12 -9.43 -8.27
N ASP A 105 -8.72 -9.93 -7.11
CA ASP A 105 -9.32 -9.57 -5.82
C ASP A 105 -9.12 -8.08 -5.52
N LEU A 106 -7.89 -7.58 -5.65
CA LEU A 106 -7.57 -6.15 -5.53
C LEU A 106 -8.43 -5.29 -6.45
N PHE A 107 -8.48 -5.61 -7.74
CA PHE A 107 -9.25 -4.84 -8.73
C PHE A 107 -10.76 -4.91 -8.48
N SER A 108 -11.26 -6.01 -7.94
CA SER A 108 -12.66 -6.15 -7.53
C SER A 108 -12.99 -5.20 -6.38
N HIS A 109 -12.12 -5.11 -5.36
CA HIS A 109 -12.30 -4.16 -4.26
C HIS A 109 -12.19 -2.71 -4.74
N ILE A 110 -11.23 -2.40 -5.62
CA ILE A 110 -11.14 -1.05 -6.21
C ILE A 110 -12.43 -0.72 -6.96
N LYS A 111 -12.94 -1.62 -7.81
CA LYS A 111 -14.20 -1.43 -8.56
C LYS A 111 -15.41 -1.26 -7.66
N PHE A 112 -15.46 -1.97 -6.52
CA PHE A 112 -16.52 -1.84 -5.54
C PHE A 112 -16.61 -0.42 -4.97
N TYR A 113 -15.48 0.16 -4.56
CA TYR A 113 -15.44 1.53 -4.04
C TYR A 113 -15.43 2.59 -5.15
N PHE A 114 -14.94 2.27 -6.34
CA PHE A 114 -14.83 3.18 -7.47
C PHE A 114 -15.41 2.53 -8.73
N PRO A 115 -16.75 2.56 -8.94
CA PRO A 115 -17.40 1.83 -10.02
C PRO A 115 -16.98 2.21 -11.45
N SER A 116 -16.37 3.39 -11.63
CA SER A 116 -15.78 3.83 -12.90
C SER A 116 -14.42 3.20 -13.21
N PHE A 117 -13.81 2.51 -12.24
CA PHE A 117 -12.56 1.79 -12.40
C PHE A 117 -12.70 0.69 -13.45
N LYS A 118 -11.69 0.59 -14.31
CA LYS A 118 -11.56 -0.47 -15.31
C LYS A 118 -10.30 -1.24 -14.99
N SER A 119 -10.38 -2.57 -14.96
CA SER A 119 -9.21 -3.40 -14.71
C SER A 119 -8.15 -3.14 -15.79
N PRO A 120 -6.89 -2.90 -15.44
CA PRO A 120 -5.82 -2.71 -16.41
C PRO A 120 -5.44 -4.03 -17.06
N LYS A 121 -4.85 -3.96 -18.26
CA LYS A 121 -4.05 -5.07 -18.78
C LYS A 121 -2.77 -5.18 -17.97
N VAL A 122 -2.42 -6.38 -17.52
CA VAL A 122 -1.26 -6.58 -16.64
C VAL A 122 -0.11 -7.20 -17.43
N PHE A 123 1.05 -6.57 -17.33
CA PHE A 123 2.28 -7.00 -17.98
C PHE A 123 3.37 -7.27 -16.93
N LEU A 124 3.95 -8.47 -16.97
CA LEU A 124 5.20 -8.76 -16.27
C LEU A 124 6.36 -8.53 -17.22
N PHE A 125 7.45 -7.97 -16.72
CA PHE A 125 8.68 -7.83 -17.48
C PHE A 125 9.88 -7.80 -16.52
N SER A 126 11.07 -7.85 -17.08
CA SER A 126 12.34 -7.66 -16.41
C SER A 126 13.00 -6.42 -16.98
N SER A 127 13.31 -5.46 -16.12
CA SER A 127 14.10 -4.28 -16.50
C SER A 127 15.61 -4.54 -16.43
N ALA A 128 16.04 -5.77 -16.14
CA ALA A 128 17.41 -6.09 -15.73
C ALA A 128 17.90 -5.18 -14.59
N LEU A 129 17.05 -5.03 -13.55
CA LEU A 129 17.29 -4.24 -12.33
C LEU A 129 17.31 -2.71 -12.52
N GLN A 130 17.05 -2.18 -13.72
CA GLN A 130 17.01 -0.74 -13.97
C GLN A 130 15.87 -0.03 -13.22
N MET A 131 14.76 -0.73 -12.99
CA MET A 131 13.58 -0.23 -12.28
C MET A 131 13.41 -0.87 -10.88
N VAL A 132 14.49 -1.42 -10.32
CA VAL A 132 14.39 -2.29 -9.14
C VAL A 132 13.84 -1.59 -7.89
N GLN A 133 14.05 -0.28 -7.75
CA GLN A 133 13.53 0.52 -6.63
C GLN A 133 12.04 0.85 -6.80
N ASP A 134 11.61 1.13 -8.04
CA ASP A 134 10.24 1.48 -8.42
C ASP A 134 9.69 0.51 -9.47
N PRO A 135 9.45 -0.76 -9.09
CA PRO A 135 9.19 -1.83 -10.05
C PRO A 135 7.75 -1.85 -10.59
N ILE A 136 6.90 -0.89 -10.22
CA ILE A 136 5.50 -0.82 -10.67
C ILE A 136 5.28 0.48 -11.41
N PHE A 137 4.77 0.38 -12.63
CA PHE A 137 4.40 1.53 -13.45
C PHE A 137 2.98 1.34 -14.00
N TYR A 138 2.14 2.37 -13.91
CA TYR A 138 0.78 2.35 -14.44
C TYR A 138 0.60 3.44 -15.50
N ASP A 139 0.36 3.02 -16.75
CA ASP A 139 -0.06 3.92 -17.81
C ASP A 139 -1.58 4.07 -17.80
N ALA A 140 -2.05 5.18 -17.22
CA ALA A 140 -3.46 5.50 -17.15
C ALA A 140 -4.12 5.76 -18.51
N LYS A 141 -3.35 6.18 -19.54
CA LYS A 141 -3.90 6.45 -20.88
C LYS A 141 -4.20 5.15 -21.61
N GLY A 142 -3.26 4.20 -21.57
CA GLY A 142 -3.42 2.86 -22.14
C GLY A 142 -4.22 1.89 -21.27
N ASN A 143 -4.46 2.23 -20.00
CA ASN A 143 -4.99 1.33 -18.97
C ASN A 143 -4.13 0.05 -18.84
N GLN A 144 -2.82 0.25 -18.64
CA GLN A 144 -1.81 -0.81 -18.62
C GLN A 144 -0.99 -0.75 -17.34
N LEU A 145 -0.89 -1.88 -16.62
CA LEU A 145 -0.08 -2.04 -15.43
C LEU A 145 1.16 -2.86 -15.77
N PHE A 146 2.33 -2.30 -15.51
CA PHE A 146 3.64 -2.90 -15.73
C PHE A 146 4.26 -3.25 -14.39
N ILE A 147 4.68 -4.51 -14.25
CA ILE A 147 5.31 -5.05 -13.05
C ILE A 147 6.68 -5.61 -13.44
N ASP A 148 7.73 -4.92 -13.03
CA ASP A 148 9.10 -5.43 -13.12
C ASP A 148 9.33 -6.48 -12.04
N ILE A 149 9.32 -7.75 -12.44
CA ILE A 149 9.46 -8.87 -11.51
C ILE A 149 10.86 -8.93 -10.89
N THR A 150 11.86 -8.26 -11.47
CA THR A 150 13.21 -8.22 -10.89
C THR A 150 13.28 -7.39 -9.62
N GLY A 151 12.28 -6.57 -9.30
CA GLY A 151 12.16 -5.87 -8.01
C GLY A 151 11.67 -6.73 -6.84
N PHE A 152 11.39 -8.02 -7.06
CA PHE A 152 10.69 -8.87 -6.08
C PHE A 152 11.39 -10.21 -5.78
N MET A 153 12.73 -10.25 -5.84
CA MET A 153 13.50 -11.49 -5.71
C MET A 153 13.86 -11.86 -4.25
N GLY A 154 13.54 -10.99 -3.30
CA GLY A 154 13.74 -11.17 -1.86
C GLY A 154 14.82 -10.26 -1.26
N ASP A 155 14.69 -9.99 0.03
CA ASP A 155 15.70 -9.26 0.80
C ASP A 155 17.04 -10.00 0.84
N GLY A 156 18.16 -9.29 0.69
CA GLY A 156 19.51 -9.86 0.69
C GLY A 156 19.87 -10.63 -0.58
N ASN A 157 19.12 -10.46 -1.67
CA ASN A 157 19.41 -11.09 -2.95
C ASN A 157 20.78 -10.61 -3.49
N PRO A 158 21.67 -11.51 -3.97
CA PRO A 158 22.98 -11.14 -4.51
C PRO A 158 22.93 -10.14 -5.68
N ASN A 159 21.85 -10.14 -6.46
CA ASN A 159 21.66 -9.21 -7.56
C ASN A 159 21.39 -7.77 -7.10
N TYR A 160 20.98 -7.56 -5.85
CA TYR A 160 20.74 -6.23 -5.26
C TYR A 160 21.99 -5.61 -4.62
N LYS A 161 23.19 -6.09 -4.99
CA LYS A 161 24.44 -5.54 -4.47
C LYS A 161 24.55 -4.04 -4.78
N GLY A 162 24.74 -3.24 -3.74
CA GLY A 162 24.84 -1.79 -3.83
C GLY A 162 23.54 -1.05 -3.53
N LEU A 163 22.40 -1.75 -3.44
CA LEU A 163 21.14 -1.19 -2.98
C LEU A 163 21.05 -1.24 -1.45
N GLU A 164 20.60 -0.15 -0.82
CA GLU A 164 20.46 -0.09 0.62
C GLU A 164 19.47 -1.13 1.15
N MET A 165 19.83 -1.79 2.25
CA MET A 165 19.06 -2.91 2.82
C MET A 165 17.63 -2.54 3.22
N TYR A 166 17.34 -1.27 3.49
CA TYR A 166 15.99 -0.86 3.88
C TYR A 166 15.00 -0.90 2.71
N PHE A 167 15.44 -0.63 1.47
CA PHE A 167 14.59 -0.81 0.29
C PHE A 167 14.21 -2.28 0.11
N GLN A 168 15.19 -3.16 0.29
CA GLN A 168 15.08 -4.61 0.09
C GLN A 168 14.05 -5.29 0.98
N LYS A 169 13.67 -4.70 2.13
CA LYS A 169 12.66 -5.25 3.05
C LYS A 169 11.29 -5.48 2.41
N SER A 170 10.97 -4.72 1.35
CA SER A 170 9.72 -4.84 0.60
C SER A 170 9.89 -5.38 -0.83
N MET A 171 11.08 -5.91 -1.15
CA MET A 171 11.43 -6.38 -2.50
C MET A 171 11.25 -7.89 -2.63
N ASN A 172 10.07 -8.38 -2.26
CA ASN A 172 9.74 -9.81 -2.28
C ASN A 172 8.34 -10.06 -2.89
N PRO A 173 8.01 -11.29 -3.31
CA PRO A 173 6.77 -11.56 -4.05
C PRO A 173 5.48 -11.16 -3.31
N ASN A 174 5.48 -11.21 -1.97
CA ASN A 174 4.30 -10.84 -1.18
C ASN A 174 4.02 -9.33 -1.19
N ASN A 175 4.98 -8.51 -1.63
CA ASN A 175 4.82 -7.06 -1.73
C ASN A 175 4.35 -6.58 -3.11
N ILE A 176 4.22 -7.45 -4.12
CA ILE A 176 3.74 -7.04 -5.45
C ILE A 176 2.35 -6.40 -5.34
N VAL A 177 1.38 -7.13 -4.80
CA VAL A 177 -0.02 -6.68 -4.72
C VAL A 177 -0.17 -5.45 -3.80
N PRO A 178 0.46 -5.38 -2.61
CA PRO A 178 0.50 -4.15 -1.81
C PRO A 178 1.10 -2.92 -2.51
N LYS A 179 2.13 -3.09 -3.34
CA LYS A 179 2.72 -1.99 -4.13
C LYS A 179 1.83 -1.60 -5.31
N VAL A 180 1.16 -2.55 -5.96
CA VAL A 180 0.14 -2.23 -6.98
C VAL A 180 -1.01 -1.44 -6.34
N ALA A 181 -1.48 -1.86 -5.16
CA ALA A 181 -2.52 -1.14 -4.42
C ALA A 181 -2.09 0.28 -4.04
N GLN A 182 -0.80 0.51 -3.74
CA GLN A 182 -0.25 1.86 -3.52
C GLN A 182 -0.48 2.77 -4.73
N ILE A 183 -0.07 2.32 -5.93
CA ILE A 183 -0.20 3.11 -7.17
C ILE A 183 -1.65 3.53 -7.43
N PHE A 184 -2.60 2.62 -7.25
CA PHE A 184 -4.01 2.95 -7.41
C PHE A 184 -4.53 3.85 -6.29
N ALA A 185 -4.16 3.58 -5.04
CA ALA A 185 -4.58 4.39 -3.90
C ALA A 185 -4.11 5.84 -4.02
N GLU A 186 -2.85 6.07 -4.38
CA GLU A 186 -2.29 7.39 -4.67
C GLU A 186 -3.10 8.12 -5.76
N GLY A 187 -3.45 7.42 -6.83
CA GLY A 187 -4.27 7.98 -7.91
C GLY A 187 -5.69 8.44 -7.50
N PHE A 188 -6.21 7.96 -6.37
CA PHE A 188 -7.53 8.37 -5.84
C PHE A 188 -7.44 9.46 -4.76
N VAL A 189 -6.26 9.70 -4.19
CA VAL A 189 -6.07 10.75 -3.17
C VAL A 189 -5.62 12.02 -3.87
N LYS A 190 -6.37 13.11 -3.67
CA LYS A 190 -5.96 14.43 -4.16
C LYS A 190 -5.03 15.08 -3.15
N GLU A 191 -3.91 15.59 -3.62
CA GLU A 191 -3.07 16.50 -2.86
C GLU A 191 -3.83 17.81 -2.61
N SER A 192 -3.65 18.38 -1.43
CA SER A 192 -4.15 19.71 -1.13
C SER A 192 -3.14 20.73 -1.66
N PRO A 193 -3.54 21.76 -2.42
CA PRO A 193 -2.61 22.78 -2.90
C PRO A 193 -1.83 23.48 -1.77
N ASP A 194 -2.41 23.50 -0.56
CA ASP A 194 -1.90 24.20 0.61
C ASP A 194 -1.23 23.24 1.62
N HIS A 195 -0.35 22.34 1.17
CA HIS A 195 0.51 21.49 2.02
C HIS A 195 1.49 22.32 2.87
N GLN A 196 0.98 23.14 3.78
CA GLN A 196 1.76 24.06 4.59
C GLN A 196 2.22 23.43 5.91
N LYS A 197 1.61 22.32 6.34
CA LYS A 197 1.90 21.70 7.64
C LYS A 197 2.12 20.19 7.54
N PHE A 198 2.87 19.67 8.52
CA PHE A 198 3.19 18.25 8.61
C PHE A 198 1.96 17.34 8.76
N ILE A 199 0.91 17.79 9.47
CA ILE A 199 -0.36 17.06 9.58
C ILE A 199 -1.00 16.79 8.21
N ASP A 200 -0.87 17.71 7.24
CA ASP A 200 -1.44 17.51 5.91
C ASP A 200 -0.77 16.33 5.22
N MET A 201 0.56 16.21 5.33
CA MET A 201 1.31 15.08 4.80
C MET A 201 0.98 13.77 5.52
N MET A 202 0.84 13.80 6.85
CA MET A 202 0.45 12.64 7.64
C MET A 202 -0.92 12.11 7.22
N ILE A 203 -1.92 12.98 7.10
CA ILE A 203 -3.29 12.59 6.74
C ILE A 203 -3.40 12.21 5.26
N LEU A 204 -2.66 12.86 4.37
CA LEU A 204 -2.55 12.44 2.96
C LEU A 204 -2.12 10.97 2.87
N ASN A 205 -1.01 10.63 3.54
CA ASN A 205 -0.51 9.24 3.62
C ASN A 205 -1.49 8.32 4.36
N GLY A 206 -2.13 8.81 5.42
CA GLY A 206 -3.17 8.07 6.14
C GLY A 206 -4.37 7.70 5.26
N LYS A 207 -4.81 8.60 4.37
CA LYS A 207 -5.87 8.32 3.38
C LYS A 207 -5.46 7.25 2.38
N ILE A 208 -4.22 7.31 1.89
CA ILE A 208 -3.66 6.27 1.01
C ILE A 208 -3.68 4.91 1.74
N MET A 209 -3.28 4.87 3.00
CA MET A 209 -3.29 3.64 3.79
C MET A 209 -4.71 3.11 4.07
N ILE A 210 -5.70 3.98 4.29
CA ILE A 210 -7.12 3.58 4.39
C ILE A 210 -7.62 2.97 3.08
N LEU A 211 -7.25 3.53 1.92
CA LEU A 211 -7.60 2.93 0.64
C LEU A 211 -6.99 1.53 0.51
N LYS A 212 -5.74 1.34 0.93
CA LYS A 212 -5.10 0.01 0.93
C LYS A 212 -5.77 -0.97 1.88
N ASP A 213 -6.33 -0.50 3.00
CA ASP A 213 -7.17 -1.33 3.86
C ASP A 213 -8.46 -1.76 3.17
N ALA A 214 -9.13 -0.83 2.49
CA ALA A 214 -10.33 -1.08 1.70
C ALA A 214 -10.07 -2.03 0.52
N PHE A 215 -8.92 -1.89 -0.13
CA PHE A 215 -8.54 -2.64 -1.32
C PHE A 215 -7.97 -4.03 -1.01
N LEU A 216 -7.39 -4.22 0.18
CA LEU A 216 -6.73 -5.45 0.59
C LEU A 216 -7.19 -5.87 2.00
N PRO A 217 -8.49 -6.13 2.24
CA PRO A 217 -9.00 -6.35 3.59
C PRO A 217 -8.45 -7.61 4.28
N THR A 218 -7.94 -8.57 3.51
CA THR A 218 -7.38 -9.85 4.00
C THR A 218 -5.85 -9.83 4.11
N TYR A 219 -5.18 -8.79 3.59
CA TYR A 219 -3.72 -8.71 3.65
C TYR A 219 -3.24 -8.28 5.04
N PRO A 220 -2.12 -8.84 5.51
CA PRO A 220 -1.46 -8.37 6.72
C PRO A 220 -1.07 -6.88 6.63
N GLU A 221 -1.30 -6.16 7.74
CA GLU A 221 -1.05 -4.71 7.84
C GLU A 221 0.41 -4.33 7.57
N TYR A 222 1.37 -5.14 8.02
CA TYR A 222 2.79 -4.88 7.79
C TYR A 222 3.14 -4.86 6.29
N LEU A 223 2.54 -5.74 5.49
CA LEU A 223 2.76 -5.74 4.03
C LEU A 223 2.15 -4.51 3.37
N LYS A 224 0.98 -4.04 3.86
CA LYS A 224 0.34 -2.82 3.35
C LYS A 224 1.23 -1.60 3.53
N ILE A 225 2.04 -1.52 4.59
CA ILE A 225 2.93 -0.38 4.82
C ILE A 225 4.40 -0.68 4.44
N ASN A 226 4.67 -1.75 3.69
CA ASN A 226 6.02 -2.17 3.26
C ASN A 226 6.99 -2.45 4.43
N TYR A 227 6.47 -2.74 5.61
CA TYR A 227 7.27 -3.12 6.77
C TYR A 227 7.58 -4.61 6.78
N THR A 228 8.65 -4.96 7.49
CA THR A 228 8.76 -6.30 8.09
C THR A 228 7.79 -6.43 9.27
N GLN A 229 7.43 -7.66 9.64
CA GLN A 229 6.59 -7.92 10.82
C GLN A 229 7.17 -7.25 12.09
N LYS A 230 8.49 -7.33 12.30
CA LYS A 230 9.16 -6.70 13.45
C LYS A 230 9.03 -5.17 13.46
N GLN A 231 9.15 -4.51 12.31
CA GLN A 231 8.94 -3.06 12.21
C GLN A 231 7.49 -2.70 12.51
N TYR A 232 6.53 -3.51 12.07
CA TYR A 232 5.13 -3.26 12.40
C TYR A 232 4.85 -3.40 13.90
N GLU A 233 5.36 -4.47 14.53
CA GLU A 233 5.23 -4.70 15.96
C GLU A 233 5.88 -3.59 16.79
N TRP A 234 7.02 -3.08 16.37
CA TRP A 234 7.67 -1.95 17.02
C TRP A 234 6.80 -0.69 16.94
N ALA A 235 6.26 -0.37 15.76
CA ALA A 235 5.41 0.81 15.56
C ALA A 235 4.14 0.75 16.42
N VAL A 236 3.50 -0.41 16.48
CA VAL A 236 2.31 -0.64 17.32
C VAL A 236 2.64 -0.56 18.82
N SER A 237 3.76 -1.13 19.24
CA SER A 237 4.17 -1.14 20.66
C SER A 237 4.60 0.25 21.15
N ASN A 238 5.08 1.11 20.24
CA ASN A 238 5.54 2.45 20.55
C ASN A 238 4.55 3.56 20.16
N GLU A 239 3.33 3.22 19.71
CA GLU A 239 2.35 4.17 19.18
C GLU A 239 2.11 5.36 20.12
N ALA A 240 1.92 5.09 21.42
CA ALA A 240 1.72 6.14 22.43
C ALA A 240 2.97 7.02 22.64
N ASN A 241 4.17 6.43 22.59
CA ASN A 241 5.43 7.15 22.76
C ASN A 241 5.71 8.06 21.55
N ILE A 242 5.48 7.55 20.34
CA ILE A 242 5.59 8.33 19.09
C ILE A 242 4.66 9.53 19.14
N TRP A 243 3.39 9.29 19.52
CA TRP A 243 2.41 10.35 19.65
C TRP A 243 2.80 11.42 20.67
N ASN A 244 3.25 11.01 21.86
CA ASN A 244 3.72 11.94 22.89
C ASN A 244 4.89 12.78 22.37
N TYR A 245 5.88 12.16 21.71
CA TYR A 245 6.99 12.88 21.11
C TYR A 245 6.51 13.92 20.08
N PHE A 246 5.57 13.57 19.19
CA PHE A 246 5.01 14.52 18.23
C PHE A 246 4.28 15.69 18.87
N VAL A 247 3.56 15.46 19.96
CA VAL A 247 2.84 16.51 20.71
C VAL A 247 3.81 17.39 21.48
N GLU A 248 4.71 16.81 22.29
CA GLU A 248 5.65 17.54 23.14
C GLU A 248 6.61 18.43 22.34
N ASN A 249 6.99 17.98 21.14
CA ASN A 249 7.87 18.74 20.25
C ASN A 249 7.11 19.62 19.24
N ASN A 250 5.79 19.78 19.37
CA ASN A 250 4.94 20.57 18.47
C ASN A 250 5.10 20.20 16.98
N ILE A 251 5.35 18.92 16.67
CA ILE A 251 5.65 18.44 15.31
C ILE A 251 4.40 18.42 14.43
N ILE A 252 3.25 18.04 14.99
CA ILE A 252 2.01 17.78 14.22
C ILE A 252 1.62 18.98 13.34
N PHE A 253 1.66 20.18 13.89
CA PHE A 253 1.28 21.41 13.18
C PHE A 253 2.48 22.22 12.70
N GLY A 254 3.69 21.64 12.76
CA GLY A 254 4.92 22.28 12.31
C GLY A 254 5.02 22.38 10.78
N ASP A 255 5.83 23.33 10.33
CA ASP A 255 6.13 23.66 8.93
C ASP A 255 7.61 23.37 8.57
N ASP A 256 8.35 22.69 9.46
CA ASP A 256 9.73 22.30 9.21
C ASP A 256 9.80 21.24 8.10
N HIS A 257 10.28 21.65 6.92
CA HIS A 257 10.46 20.79 5.74
C HIS A 257 11.27 19.52 6.01
N ARG A 258 12.14 19.50 7.03
CA ARG A 258 12.93 18.31 7.39
C ARG A 258 12.08 17.20 8.00
N LEU A 259 10.85 17.47 8.43
CA LEU A 259 9.97 16.46 9.03
C LEU A 259 9.61 15.37 8.04
N GLU A 260 9.52 15.70 6.74
CA GLU A 260 9.31 14.72 5.68
C GLU A 260 10.47 13.70 5.63
N ASP A 261 11.72 14.18 5.53
CA ASP A 261 12.94 13.35 5.53
C ASP A 261 13.17 12.55 6.81
N ARG A 262 12.56 12.98 7.93
CA ARG A 262 12.71 12.33 9.24
C ARG A 262 11.69 11.22 9.45
N PHE A 263 10.47 11.39 8.94
CA PHE A 263 9.33 10.59 9.37
C PHE A 263 8.43 10.07 8.25
N ILE A 264 8.61 10.51 7.00
CA ILE A 264 7.79 10.10 5.84
C ILE A 264 8.64 9.45 4.75
N ALA A 265 9.76 10.08 4.37
CA ALA A 265 10.62 9.58 3.31
C ALA A 265 11.18 8.19 3.64
N PRO A 266 11.41 7.32 2.63
CA PRO A 266 12.03 6.03 2.83
C PRO A 266 13.39 6.14 3.53
N GLY A 267 13.63 5.24 4.48
CA GLY A 267 14.89 5.18 5.21
C GLY A 267 15.00 3.91 6.04
N PRO A 268 16.15 3.66 6.68
CA PRO A 268 16.32 2.51 7.55
C PRO A 268 15.49 2.60 8.84
N PHE A 269 15.20 3.82 9.29
CA PHE A 269 14.49 4.13 10.52
C PHE A 269 13.97 5.59 10.51
N SER A 270 13.15 5.96 11.49
CA SER A 270 12.69 7.34 11.69
C SER A 270 13.60 8.11 12.65
N LYS A 271 13.83 9.40 12.36
CA LYS A 271 14.82 10.23 13.06
C LYS A 271 14.18 11.06 14.17
N PHE A 272 14.12 10.52 15.39
CA PHE A 272 13.69 11.23 16.59
C PHE A 272 14.83 12.07 17.20
N TYR A 273 16.06 11.92 16.73
CA TYR A 273 17.27 12.50 17.30
C TYR A 273 17.48 12.07 18.75
N THR A 274 17.20 10.79 19.02
CA THR A 274 17.44 10.14 20.31
C THR A 274 18.11 8.79 20.06
N GLU A 275 18.46 8.07 21.14
CA GLU A 275 19.08 6.76 21.03
C GLU A 275 18.19 5.70 20.36
N ILE A 276 16.86 5.91 20.35
CA ILE A 276 15.90 4.96 19.75
C ILE A 276 15.91 4.96 18.22
N ASP A 277 16.56 5.94 17.58
CA ASP A 277 16.47 6.15 16.13
C ASP A 277 16.76 4.85 15.37
N ASN A 278 17.89 4.19 15.64
CA ASN A 278 18.30 2.96 14.93
C ASN A 278 17.37 1.75 15.17
N GLU A 279 16.54 1.78 16.21
CA GLU A 279 15.56 0.73 16.53
C GLU A 279 14.17 1.04 16.00
N SER A 280 13.92 2.31 15.64
CA SER A 280 12.62 2.77 15.22
C SER A 280 12.22 2.26 13.85
N SER A 281 10.92 2.05 13.68
CA SER A 281 10.37 1.74 12.37
C SER A 281 10.47 2.95 11.44
N PRO A 282 10.75 2.73 10.15
CA PRO A 282 10.88 3.81 9.19
C PRO A 282 9.53 4.44 8.89
N GLN A 283 9.49 5.66 8.35
CA GLN A 283 8.24 6.27 7.87
C GLN A 283 7.11 6.34 8.93
N ILE A 284 7.46 6.55 10.21
CA ILE A 284 6.51 6.43 11.32
C ILE A 284 5.34 7.43 11.27
N ALA A 285 5.48 8.54 10.54
CA ALA A 285 4.39 9.49 10.35
C ALA A 285 3.33 8.95 9.38
N ILE A 286 3.68 8.07 8.45
CA ILE A 286 2.70 7.33 7.63
C ILE A 286 1.88 6.39 8.53
N PHE A 287 2.56 5.63 9.39
CA PHE A 287 1.89 4.77 10.38
C PHE A 287 0.95 5.58 11.28
N THR A 288 1.45 6.69 11.83
CA THR A 288 0.66 7.55 12.73
C THR A 288 -0.54 8.17 12.01
N GLY A 289 -0.35 8.70 10.80
CA GLY A 289 -1.44 9.22 9.95
C GLY A 289 -2.50 8.15 9.65
N TRP A 290 -2.07 6.91 9.38
CA TRP A 290 -2.97 5.78 9.19
C TRP A 290 -3.81 5.49 10.44
N GLN A 291 -3.21 5.49 11.64
CA GLN A 291 -3.95 5.28 12.89
C GLN A 291 -4.94 6.42 13.19
N ILE A 292 -4.56 7.68 12.93
CA ILE A 292 -5.47 8.83 13.07
C ILE A 292 -6.70 8.64 12.16
N CYS A 293 -6.48 8.27 10.90
CA CYS A 293 -7.55 8.03 9.94
C CYS A 293 -8.45 6.84 10.33
N LYS A 294 -7.87 5.75 10.86
CA LYS A 294 -8.64 4.61 11.41
C LYS A 294 -9.53 5.05 12.56
N GLU A 295 -8.99 5.82 13.50
CA GLU A 295 -9.77 6.30 14.64
C GLU A 295 -10.88 7.26 14.20
N TYR A 296 -10.61 8.16 13.22
CA TYR A 296 -11.66 8.99 12.62
C TYR A 296 -12.84 8.16 12.10
N LEU A 297 -12.59 7.15 11.26
CA LEU A 297 -13.65 6.33 10.68
C LEU A 297 -14.37 5.48 11.73
N LYS A 298 -13.68 5.11 12.82
CA LYS A 298 -14.30 4.44 13.97
C LYS A 298 -15.22 5.38 14.75
N GLN A 299 -14.88 6.66 14.89
CA GLN A 299 -15.73 7.67 15.52
C GLN A 299 -16.88 8.13 14.61
N LYS A 300 -16.71 8.02 13.29
CA LYS A 300 -17.65 8.45 12.24
C LYS A 300 -17.99 7.30 11.28
N PRO A 301 -18.55 6.18 11.76
CA PRO A 301 -18.77 4.96 10.96
C PRO A 301 -19.74 5.15 9.78
N GLU A 302 -20.54 6.21 9.78
CA GLU A 302 -21.42 6.61 8.68
C GLU A 302 -20.71 7.32 7.51
N THR A 303 -19.45 7.74 7.70
CA THR A 303 -18.69 8.43 6.66
C THR A 303 -18.34 7.46 5.54
N LYS A 304 -18.81 7.74 4.32
CA LYS A 304 -18.43 6.95 3.15
C LYS A 304 -16.97 7.17 2.80
N LEU A 305 -16.32 6.15 2.25
CA LEU A 305 -14.89 6.19 1.90
C LEU A 305 -14.57 7.39 1.00
N GLN A 306 -15.37 7.65 -0.03
CA GLN A 306 -15.13 8.74 -0.99
C GLN A 306 -15.28 10.12 -0.35
N ASP A 307 -16.27 10.28 0.55
CA ASP A 307 -16.47 11.52 1.30
C ASP A 307 -15.28 11.76 2.24
N PHE A 308 -14.81 10.71 2.92
CA PHE A 308 -13.62 10.75 3.78
C PHE A 308 -12.36 11.22 3.03
N LEU A 309 -12.14 10.76 1.80
CA LEU A 309 -10.98 11.18 0.99
C LEU A 309 -11.00 12.69 0.69
N GLY A 310 -12.18 13.31 0.59
CA GLY A 310 -12.35 14.74 0.34
C GLY A 310 -12.24 15.64 1.57
N LEU A 311 -12.18 15.08 2.78
CA LEU A 311 -12.12 15.88 4.01
C LEU A 311 -10.76 16.54 4.20
N ASP A 312 -10.77 17.72 4.81
CA ASP A 312 -9.55 18.42 5.23
C ASP A 312 -8.78 17.63 6.32
N ALA A 313 -7.45 17.74 6.32
CA ALA A 313 -6.59 17.02 7.25
C ALA A 313 -6.84 17.43 8.71
N THR A 314 -7.04 18.72 8.97
CA THR A 314 -7.34 19.25 10.31
C THR A 314 -8.72 18.79 10.78
N VAL A 315 -9.68 18.66 9.87
CA VAL A 315 -11.01 18.10 10.19
C VAL A 315 -10.90 16.64 10.62
N ILE A 316 -10.21 15.80 9.85
CA ILE A 316 -9.98 14.39 10.18
C ILE A 316 -9.27 14.29 11.53
N PHE A 317 -8.19 15.04 11.71
CA PHE A 317 -7.42 15.06 12.95
C PHE A 317 -8.27 15.42 14.17
N ASN A 318 -8.96 16.56 14.14
CA ASN A 318 -9.75 17.06 15.27
C ASN A 318 -10.91 16.12 15.63
N GLN A 319 -11.57 15.54 14.62
CA GLN A 319 -12.72 14.67 14.84
C GLN A 319 -12.34 13.21 15.15
N SER A 320 -11.08 12.82 14.91
CA SER A 320 -10.60 11.48 15.28
C SER A 320 -10.57 11.28 16.80
N GLY A 321 -10.33 12.34 17.59
CA GLY A 321 -10.06 12.20 19.02
C GLY A 321 -8.83 11.33 19.30
N TYR A 322 -7.91 11.21 18.34
CA TYR A 322 -6.76 10.32 18.42
C TYR A 322 -5.89 10.64 19.63
N LYS A 323 -5.81 9.68 20.54
CA LYS A 323 -5.02 9.74 21.78
C LYS A 323 -4.64 8.31 22.19
N PRO A 324 -3.62 7.72 21.54
CA PRO A 324 -3.18 6.37 21.86
C PRO A 324 -2.77 6.28 23.34
N LYS A 325 -3.12 5.17 23.99
CA LYS A 325 -2.77 4.91 25.38
C LYS A 325 -1.62 3.93 25.40
N VAL A 326 -0.70 4.12 26.36
CA VAL A 326 0.32 3.12 26.67
C VAL A 326 -0.41 1.83 27.02
N LYS A 327 -0.10 0.75 26.31
CA LYS A 327 -0.72 -0.57 26.52
C LYS A 327 -0.05 -1.31 27.66
#